data_AF-A0A1G3JES2-F1
#
_entry.id   AF-A0A1G3JES2-F1
#
_cell.length_a   1.000
_cell.length_b   1.000
_cell.length_c   1.000
_cell.angle_alpha   90.00
_cell.angle_beta   90.00
_cell.angle_gamma   90.00
#
_symmetry.space_group_name_H-M   'P 1'
#
loop_
_entity.id
_entity.type
_entity.pdbx_description
1 polymer ?
#
loop_
_entity_poly.entity_id
_entity_poly.type
_entity_poly.pdbx_seq_one_letter_code
_entity_poly.pdbx_strand_id
1 'polypeptide(L)'
;NVRFGRKEDLWVRAVDWRMAQASPFVEAAFDEPADAEVRLRHLIQRFCLWATRNGDIVSLTNVEGCRSTWRLDHIVERFVLPFQQRLDDLLDAVRRRRPVHDLSTPALMALLVQGVGFYFSAVPMQQRLGAGGEVDDAHAAAQADRLAGFLLAALLPPAS
;
A
#
# COMPACT_ATOMS: atom_id res chain seq x y z
N ASN A 1 -6.18 14.07 -34.67
CA ASN A 1 -5.92 13.32 -33.41
C ASN A 1 -4.61 12.52 -33.46
N VAL A 2 -3.43 13.15 -33.64
CA VAL A 2 -2.12 12.44 -33.75
C VAL A 2 -1.05 13.02 -32.80
N ARG A 3 -1.41 13.88 -31.85
CA ARG A 3 -0.45 14.50 -30.90
C ARG A 3 -0.41 13.86 -29.50
N PHE A 4 -1.20 12.82 -29.25
CA PHE A 4 -1.39 12.24 -27.91
C PHE A 4 -0.34 11.18 -27.54
N GLY A 5 0.15 10.38 -28.50
CA GLY A 5 1.05 9.24 -28.22
C GLY A 5 2.32 9.58 -27.43
N ARG A 6 3.02 10.70 -27.73
CA ARG A 6 4.29 10.99 -27.05
C ARG A 6 4.19 11.32 -25.56
N LYS A 7 3.10 11.96 -25.13
CA LYS A 7 2.90 12.32 -23.71
C LYS A 7 2.32 11.17 -22.92
N GLU A 8 1.39 10.45 -23.53
CA GLU A 8 0.78 9.25 -22.94
C GLU A 8 1.84 8.16 -22.78
N ASP A 9 2.65 7.89 -23.81
CA ASP A 9 3.76 6.94 -23.75
C ASP A 9 4.80 7.31 -22.69
N LEU A 10 5.12 8.61 -22.58
CA LEU A 10 6.05 9.09 -21.56
C LEU A 10 5.48 8.85 -20.16
N TRP A 11 4.20 9.16 -19.94
CA TRP A 11 3.54 8.94 -18.66
C TRP A 11 3.51 7.45 -18.30
N VAL A 12 3.10 6.58 -19.23
CA VAL A 12 3.05 5.13 -19.04
C VAL A 12 4.43 4.60 -18.65
N ARG A 13 5.47 4.95 -19.41
CA ARG A 13 6.85 4.49 -19.14
C ARG A 13 7.37 4.99 -17.80
N ALA A 14 7.06 6.23 -17.43
CA ALA A 14 7.49 6.81 -16.16
C ALA A 14 6.81 6.11 -14.98
N VAL A 15 5.49 5.88 -15.05
CA VAL A 15 4.74 5.16 -14.02
C VAL A 15 5.21 3.72 -13.92
N ASP A 16 5.33 3.02 -15.04
CA ASP A 16 5.80 1.63 -15.07
C ASP A 16 7.17 1.48 -14.44
N TRP A 17 8.12 2.34 -14.82
CA TRP A 17 9.47 2.33 -14.27
C TRP A 17 9.48 2.63 -12.77
N ARG A 18 8.65 3.57 -12.30
CA ARG A 18 8.60 3.97 -10.90
C ARG A 18 7.95 2.90 -10.02
N MET A 19 6.84 2.31 -10.48
CA MET A 19 6.14 1.23 -9.79
C MET A 19 7.00 -0.03 -9.73
N ALA A 20 7.66 -0.41 -10.84
CA ALA A 20 8.52 -1.58 -10.89
C ALA A 20 9.70 -1.54 -9.91
N GLN A 21 10.19 -0.35 -9.55
CA GLN A 21 11.22 -0.21 -8.51
C GLN A 21 10.67 -0.27 -7.08
N ALA A 22 9.41 0.13 -6.89
CA ALA A 22 8.82 0.25 -5.56
C ALA A 22 8.20 -1.07 -5.08
N SER A 23 7.53 -1.80 -5.98
CA SER A 23 6.74 -2.98 -5.64
C SER A 23 7.53 -4.18 -5.09
N PRO A 24 8.76 -4.50 -5.56
CA PRO A 24 9.43 -5.75 -5.19
C PRO A 24 9.60 -5.96 -3.68
N PHE A 25 9.85 -4.88 -2.94
CA PHE A 25 10.03 -4.95 -1.49
C PHE A 25 8.78 -5.47 -0.77
N VAL A 26 7.61 -4.94 -1.12
CA VAL A 26 6.33 -5.35 -0.52
C VAL A 26 5.91 -6.70 -1.07
N GLU A 27 5.99 -6.90 -2.38
CA GLU A 27 5.55 -8.13 -3.05
C GLU A 27 6.32 -9.36 -2.62
N ALA A 28 7.60 -9.22 -2.25
CA ALA A 28 8.41 -10.32 -1.75
C ALA A 28 7.77 -11.02 -0.53
N ALA A 29 6.90 -10.35 0.25
CA ALA A 29 6.24 -10.95 1.40
C ALA A 29 5.27 -12.09 1.03
N PHE A 30 4.69 -12.05 -0.18
CA PHE A 30 3.76 -13.09 -0.63
C PHE A 30 4.45 -14.45 -0.86
N ASP A 31 5.73 -14.43 -1.26
CA ASP A 31 6.45 -15.62 -1.73
C ASP A 31 7.43 -16.18 -0.68
N GLU A 32 7.42 -15.64 0.53
CA GLU A 32 8.29 -16.13 1.59
C GLU A 32 7.98 -17.58 1.97
N PRO A 33 9.01 -18.38 2.34
CA PRO A 33 8.83 -19.73 2.86
C PRO A 33 8.34 -19.71 4.31
N ALA A 34 7.17 -19.10 4.54
CA ALA A 34 6.53 -18.93 5.83
C ALA A 34 5.03 -19.24 5.76
N ASP A 35 4.39 -19.40 6.91
CA ASP A 35 2.95 -19.60 6.96
C ASP A 35 2.19 -18.36 6.45
N ALA A 36 0.89 -18.52 6.16
CA ALA A 36 0.08 -17.45 5.59
C ALA A 36 -0.08 -16.24 6.54
N GLU A 37 -0.12 -16.47 7.86
CA GLU A 37 -0.29 -15.37 8.81
C GLU A 37 0.99 -14.56 8.94
N VAL A 38 2.14 -15.22 9.03
CA VAL A 38 3.47 -14.59 9.05
C VAL A 38 3.67 -13.78 7.79
N ARG A 39 3.32 -14.32 6.62
CA ARG A 39 3.37 -13.58 5.34
C ARG A 39 2.47 -12.34 5.35
N LEU A 40 1.24 -12.44 5.88
CA LEU A 40 0.34 -11.29 6.00
C LEU A 40 0.92 -10.22 6.95
N ARG A 41 1.49 -10.64 8.08
CA ARG A 41 2.17 -9.73 9.02
C ARG A 41 3.32 -9.00 8.36
N HIS A 42 4.19 -9.73 7.67
CA HIS A 42 5.30 -9.15 6.93
C HIS A 42 4.83 -8.24 5.80
N LEU A 43 3.76 -8.61 5.07
CA LEU A 43 3.19 -7.76 4.03
C LEU A 43 2.74 -6.40 4.59
N ILE A 44 1.98 -6.39 5.68
CA ILE A 44 1.49 -5.14 6.29
C ILE A 44 2.65 -4.30 6.84
N GLN A 45 3.60 -4.92 7.54
CA GLN A 45 4.79 -4.23 8.05
C GLN A 45 5.62 -3.62 6.92
N ARG A 46 5.87 -4.38 5.85
CA ARG A 46 6.61 -3.90 4.69
C ARG A 46 5.85 -2.81 3.95
N PHE A 47 4.54 -2.91 3.81
CA PHE A 47 3.75 -1.84 3.22
C PHE A 47 3.88 -0.55 4.03
N CYS A 48 3.73 -0.61 5.36
CA CYS A 48 3.87 0.57 6.21
C CYS A 48 5.25 1.19 6.10
N LEU A 49 6.32 0.39 6.10
CA LEU A 49 7.68 0.90 5.90
C LEU A 49 7.91 1.43 4.48
N TRP A 50 7.32 0.78 3.48
CA TRP A 50 7.38 1.24 2.09
C TRP A 50 6.72 2.61 1.94
N ALA A 51 5.60 2.85 2.61
CA ALA A 51 4.88 4.11 2.56
C ALA A 51 5.73 5.31 3.01
N THR A 52 6.66 5.11 3.96
CA THR A 52 7.55 6.19 4.44
C THR A 52 8.53 6.68 3.36
N ARG A 53 8.78 5.86 2.33
CA ARG A 53 9.78 6.13 1.28
C ARG A 53 9.16 6.39 -0.10
N ASN A 54 7.85 6.18 -0.24
CA ASN A 54 7.17 6.17 -1.54
C ASN A 54 5.95 7.11 -1.56
N GLY A 55 6.05 8.25 -0.88
CA GLY A 55 4.99 9.24 -0.82
C GLY A 55 4.59 9.83 -2.18
N ASP A 56 5.49 9.80 -3.16
CA ASP A 56 5.21 10.17 -4.55
C ASP A 56 4.26 9.19 -5.24
N ILE A 57 4.43 7.88 -5.02
CA ILE A 57 3.49 6.85 -5.53
C ILE A 57 2.13 7.00 -4.86
N VAL A 58 2.09 7.18 -3.54
CA VAL A 58 0.83 7.41 -2.82
C VAL A 58 0.11 8.65 -3.35
N SER A 59 0.86 9.73 -3.59
CA SER A 59 0.28 10.96 -4.14
C SER A 59 -0.25 10.77 -5.55
N LEU A 60 0.50 10.06 -6.40
CA LEU A 60 0.07 9.72 -7.76
C LEU A 60 -1.22 8.90 -7.76
N THR A 61 -1.27 7.81 -6.98
CA THR A 61 -2.44 6.93 -6.94
C THR A 61 -3.66 7.62 -6.33
N ASN A 62 -3.47 8.53 -5.37
CA ASN A 62 -4.56 9.37 -4.87
C ASN A 62 -5.11 10.32 -5.96
N VAL A 63 -4.23 11.05 -6.64
CA VAL A 63 -4.64 12.02 -7.68
C VAL A 63 -5.36 11.32 -8.83
N GLU A 64 -4.80 10.22 -9.34
CA GLU A 64 -5.41 9.48 -10.45
C GLU A 64 -6.64 8.68 -9.98
N GLY A 65 -6.65 8.19 -8.73
CA GLY A 65 -7.78 7.47 -8.12
C GLY A 65 -9.06 8.32 -7.95
N CYS A 66 -8.94 9.64 -7.85
CA CYS A 66 -10.09 10.53 -7.77
C CYS A 66 -10.75 10.84 -9.13
N ARG A 67 -10.25 10.28 -10.24
CA ARG A 67 -10.72 10.62 -11.59
C ARG A 67 -10.84 9.40 -12.48
N SER A 68 -12.01 9.22 -13.09
CA SER A 68 -12.22 8.17 -14.10
C SER A 68 -11.53 8.54 -15.41
N THR A 69 -10.27 8.11 -15.57
CA THR A 69 -9.44 8.37 -16.76
C THR A 69 -8.62 7.13 -17.13
N TRP A 70 -8.11 7.09 -18.36
CA TRP A 70 -7.26 5.98 -18.85
C TRP A 70 -6.01 5.73 -17.98
N ARG A 71 -5.55 6.74 -17.24
CA ARG A 71 -4.41 6.62 -16.32
C ARG A 71 -4.76 5.76 -15.11
N LEU A 72 -5.98 5.92 -14.60
CA LEU A 72 -6.50 5.08 -13.54
C LEU A 72 -6.61 3.64 -14.04
N ASP A 73 -7.18 3.44 -15.23
CA ASP A 73 -7.31 2.11 -15.83
C ASP A 73 -5.94 1.43 -15.94
N HIS A 74 -4.93 2.14 -16.46
CA HIS A 74 -3.55 1.64 -16.54
C HIS A 74 -2.97 1.25 -15.17
N ILE A 75 -3.14 2.10 -14.15
CA ILE A 75 -2.64 1.82 -12.79
C ILE A 75 -3.36 0.60 -12.19
N VAL A 76 -4.68 0.56 -12.32
CA VAL A 76 -5.53 -0.46 -11.71
C VAL A 76 -5.28 -1.82 -12.34
N GLU A 77 -5.35 -1.91 -13.67
CA GLU A 77 -5.18 -3.16 -14.40
C GLU A 77 -3.77 -3.74 -14.24
N ARG A 78 -2.75 -2.87 -14.27
CA ARG A 78 -1.36 -3.33 -14.29
C ARG A 78 -0.78 -3.62 -12.91
N PHE A 79 -1.19 -2.88 -11.88
CA PHE A 79 -0.56 -2.95 -10.56
C PHE A 79 -1.53 -3.29 -9.43
N VAL A 80 -2.71 -2.64 -9.40
CA VAL A 80 -3.62 -2.78 -8.25
C VAL A 80 -4.34 -4.12 -8.25
N LEU A 81 -4.93 -4.54 -9.37
CA LEU A 81 -5.67 -5.81 -9.44
C LEU A 81 -4.78 -7.04 -9.24
N PRO A 82 -3.57 -7.14 -9.84
CA PRO A 82 -2.66 -8.25 -9.55
C PRO A 82 -2.27 -8.34 -8.07
N PHE A 83 -2.00 -7.19 -7.44
CA PHE A 83 -1.70 -7.15 -6.01
C PHE A 83 -2.92 -7.55 -5.16
N GLN A 84 -4.10 -7.02 -5.51
CA GLN A 84 -5.35 -7.32 -4.82
C GLN A 84 -5.65 -8.82 -4.85
N GLN A 85 -5.53 -9.47 -6.02
CA GLN A 85 -5.77 -10.90 -6.15
C GLN A 85 -4.86 -11.72 -5.24
N ARG A 86 -3.56 -11.39 -5.17
CA ARG A 86 -2.62 -12.07 -4.26
C ARG A 86 -2.95 -11.84 -2.79
N LEU A 87 -3.44 -10.64 -2.46
CA LEU A 87 -3.88 -10.32 -1.10
C LEU A 87 -5.17 -11.06 -0.73
N ASP A 88 -6.13 -11.18 -1.64
CA ASP A 88 -7.34 -11.99 -1.46
C ASP A 88 -6.96 -13.45 -1.14
N ASP A 89 -6.10 -14.05 -1.97
CA ASP A 89 -5.63 -15.43 -1.78
C ASP A 89 -4.91 -15.62 -0.42
N LEU A 90 -4.11 -14.64 -0.01
CA LEU A 90 -3.39 -14.66 1.26
C LEU A 90 -4.36 -14.56 2.45
N LEU A 91 -5.30 -13.63 2.41
CA LEU A 91 -6.32 -13.46 3.45
C LEU A 91 -7.19 -14.70 3.59
N ASP A 92 -7.58 -15.33 2.49
CA ASP A 92 -8.33 -16.58 2.50
C ASP A 92 -7.52 -17.73 3.11
N ALA A 93 -6.21 -17.80 2.82
CA ALA A 93 -5.34 -18.78 3.45
C ALA A 93 -5.21 -18.57 4.97
N VAL A 94 -5.25 -17.33 5.46
CA VAL A 94 -5.27 -17.01 6.89
C VAL A 94 -6.62 -17.36 7.52
N ARG A 95 -7.74 -17.00 6.88
CA ARG A 95 -9.12 -17.29 7.34
C ARG A 95 -9.36 -18.79 7.56
N ARG A 96 -8.70 -19.65 6.78
CA ARG A 96 -8.77 -21.12 6.96
C ARG A 96 -8.15 -21.63 8.27
N ARG A 97 -7.28 -20.84 8.91
CA ARG A 97 -6.54 -21.24 10.12
C ARG A 97 -6.98 -20.51 11.38
N ARG A 98 -7.56 -19.31 11.24
CA ARG A 98 -8.01 -18.49 12.36
C ARG A 98 -9.09 -17.49 11.94
N PRO A 99 -9.84 -16.91 12.90
CA PRO A 99 -10.69 -15.77 12.62
C PRO A 99 -9.89 -14.57 12.09
N VAL A 100 -10.49 -13.87 11.12
CA VAL A 100 -10.05 -12.58 10.57
C VAL A 100 -11.27 -11.67 10.57
N HIS A 101 -11.12 -10.41 10.95
CA HIS A 101 -12.24 -9.47 10.90
C HIS A 101 -12.75 -9.30 9.46
N ASP A 102 -14.07 -9.16 9.31
CA ASP A 102 -14.71 -9.02 8.02
C ASP A 102 -14.47 -7.61 7.46
N LEU A 103 -13.42 -7.51 6.65
CA LEU A 103 -13.03 -6.31 5.92
C LEU A 103 -12.73 -6.70 4.48
N SER A 104 -13.37 -6.01 3.54
CA SER A 104 -13.08 -6.21 2.12
C SER A 104 -11.63 -5.81 1.80
N THR A 105 -11.01 -6.52 0.87
CA THR A 105 -9.64 -6.21 0.44
C THR A 105 -9.48 -4.80 -0.13
N PRO A 106 -10.41 -4.25 -0.92
CA PRO A 106 -10.37 -2.83 -1.30
C PRO A 106 -10.36 -1.88 -0.11
N ALA A 107 -11.13 -2.17 0.95
CA ALA A 107 -11.12 -1.35 2.17
C ALA A 107 -9.79 -1.46 2.92
N LEU A 108 -9.20 -2.66 3.02
CA LEU A 108 -7.87 -2.85 3.61
C LEU A 108 -6.80 -2.08 2.83
N MET A 109 -6.80 -2.19 1.49
CA MET A 109 -5.89 -1.45 0.63
C MET A 109 -6.08 0.06 0.76
N ALA A 110 -7.33 0.54 0.91
CA ALA A 110 -7.61 1.95 1.17
C ALA A 110 -7.04 2.40 2.53
N LEU A 111 -7.18 1.62 3.60
CA LEU A 111 -6.58 1.94 4.90
C LEU A 111 -5.05 2.00 4.83
N LEU A 112 -4.44 1.08 4.08
CA LEU A 112 -3.00 1.06 3.87
C LEU A 112 -2.54 2.30 3.07
N VAL A 113 -3.08 2.51 1.87
CA VAL A 113 -2.63 3.57 0.96
C VAL A 113 -3.08 4.96 1.46
N GLN A 114 -4.36 5.13 1.79
CA GLN A 114 -4.93 6.42 2.18
C GLN A 114 -4.82 6.71 3.67
N GLY A 115 -4.66 5.71 4.52
CA GLY A 115 -4.32 5.92 5.93
C GLY A 115 -2.82 6.09 6.11
N VAL A 116 -2.07 4.99 5.99
CA VAL A 116 -0.62 4.97 6.25
C VAL A 116 0.15 5.76 5.19
N GLY A 117 -0.16 5.56 3.92
CA GLY A 117 0.49 6.29 2.84
C GLY A 117 0.30 7.81 2.95
N PHE A 118 -0.94 8.26 3.17
CA PHE A 118 -1.22 9.69 3.35
C PHE A 118 -0.53 10.28 4.58
N TYR A 119 -0.47 9.53 5.68
CA TYR A 119 0.22 9.96 6.89
C TYR A 119 1.68 10.34 6.58
N PHE A 120 2.38 9.50 5.83
CA PHE A 120 3.78 9.77 5.48
C PHE A 120 3.98 10.66 4.25
N SER A 121 2.99 10.80 3.35
CA SER A 121 3.12 11.67 2.17
C SER A 121 2.72 13.12 2.45
N ALA A 122 1.82 13.36 3.40
CA ALA A 122 1.32 14.69 3.75
C ALA A 122 2.06 15.31 4.96
N VAL A 123 3.40 15.20 5.00
CA VAL A 123 4.24 15.64 6.14
C VAL A 123 3.89 17.04 6.66
N PRO A 124 3.74 18.10 5.83
CA PRO A 124 3.42 19.43 6.33
C PRO A 124 2.04 19.52 7.00
N MET A 125 1.09 18.68 6.61
CA MET A 125 -0.21 18.59 7.26
C MET A 125 -0.07 17.87 8.60
N GLN A 126 0.63 16.73 8.64
CA GLN A 126 0.82 15.99 9.89
C GLN A 126 1.58 16.80 10.94
N GLN A 127 2.58 17.58 10.53
CA GLN A 127 3.27 18.52 11.42
C GLN A 127 2.31 19.54 12.04
N ARG A 128 1.36 20.09 11.26
CA ARG A 128 0.32 21.02 11.77
C ARG A 128 -0.70 20.33 12.68
N LEU A 129 -0.93 19.03 12.49
CA LEU A 129 -1.77 18.20 13.36
C LEU A 129 -1.05 17.75 14.63
N GLY A 130 0.25 18.05 14.78
CA GLY A 130 1.02 17.72 15.98
C GLY A 130 1.75 16.38 15.93
N ALA A 131 1.89 15.75 14.76
CA ALA A 131 2.68 14.52 14.60
C ALA A 131 4.17 14.70 14.97
N GLY A 132 4.66 15.94 14.98
CA GLY A 132 6.04 16.24 15.39
C GLY A 132 7.06 15.44 14.58
N GLY A 133 7.96 14.75 15.29
CA GLY A 133 9.00 13.92 14.67
C GLY A 133 8.48 12.61 14.07
N GLU A 134 7.24 12.18 14.33
CA GLU A 134 6.74 10.86 13.88
C GLU A 134 6.76 10.66 12.36
N VAL A 135 6.76 11.75 11.61
CA VAL A 135 6.75 11.78 10.14
C VAL A 135 8.08 12.23 9.53
N ASP A 136 9.11 12.44 10.36
CA ASP A 136 10.46 12.72 9.88
C ASP A 136 11.21 11.44 9.50
N ASP A 137 12.29 11.58 8.73
CA ASP A 137 13.07 10.44 8.24
C ASP A 137 13.69 9.59 9.36
N ALA A 138 13.94 10.18 10.53
CA ALA A 138 14.57 9.51 11.66
C ALA A 138 13.58 8.61 12.44
N HIS A 139 12.30 8.97 12.49
CA HIS A 139 11.29 8.26 13.28
C HIS A 139 10.18 7.61 12.47
N ALA A 140 10.03 7.94 11.18
CA ALA A 140 8.97 7.40 10.33
C ALA A 140 8.95 5.86 10.31
N ALA A 141 10.12 5.21 10.34
CA ALA A 141 10.20 3.74 10.39
C ALA A 141 9.60 3.16 11.68
N ALA A 142 9.87 3.79 12.84
CA ALA A 142 9.31 3.36 14.11
C ALA A 142 7.80 3.60 14.17
N GLN A 143 7.34 4.71 13.58
CA GLN A 143 5.90 4.99 13.49
C GLN A 143 5.18 4.05 12.52
N ALA A 144 5.81 3.69 11.41
CA ALA A 144 5.29 2.70 10.47
C ALA A 144 5.08 1.34 11.13
N ASP A 145 6.02 0.91 11.98
CA ASP A 145 5.87 -0.32 12.76
C ASP A 145 4.69 -0.25 13.75
N ARG A 146 4.50 0.89 14.43
CA ARG A 146 3.33 1.11 15.30
C ARG A 146 2.00 1.05 14.52
N LEU A 147 1.93 1.68 13.35
CA LEU A 147 0.76 1.63 12.47
C LEU A 147 0.49 0.22 11.95
N ALA A 148 1.53 -0.53 11.58
CA ALA A 148 1.40 -1.93 11.19
C ALA A 148 0.86 -2.79 12.35
N GLY A 149 1.38 -2.60 13.56
CA GLY A 149 0.88 -3.27 14.77
C GLY A 149 -0.60 -2.98 15.04
N PHE A 150 -1.01 -1.71 14.91
CA PHE A 150 -2.41 -1.29 15.04
C PHE A 150 -3.31 -1.96 14.00
N LEU A 151 -2.94 -1.91 12.72
CA LEU A 151 -3.71 -2.53 11.63
C LEU A 151 -3.81 -4.05 11.78
N LEU A 152 -2.72 -4.71 12.18
CA LEU A 152 -2.70 -6.15 12.40
C LEU A 152 -3.58 -6.56 13.58
N ALA A 153 -3.59 -5.79 14.67
CA ALA A 153 -4.47 -6.04 15.81
C ALA A 153 -5.95 -5.86 15.43
N ALA A 154 -6.26 -4.87 14.57
CA ALA A 154 -7.61 -4.63 14.06
C ALA A 154 -8.05 -5.70 13.05
N LEU A 155 -7.13 -6.30 12.29
CA LEU A 155 -7.44 -7.31 11.29
C LEU A 155 -7.50 -8.74 11.87
N LEU A 156 -6.59 -9.04 12.81
CA LEU A 156 -6.41 -10.36 13.40
C LEU A 156 -6.82 -10.34 14.88
N PRO A 157 -8.09 -10.66 15.22
CA PRO A 157 -8.56 -10.66 16.60
C PRO A 157 -7.73 -11.62 17.47
N PRO A 158 -7.64 -11.40 18.80
CA PRO A 158 -6.90 -12.28 19.70
C PRO A 158 -7.29 -13.75 19.49
N ALA A 159 -6.31 -14.65 19.49
CA ALA A 159 -6.59 -16.08 19.50
C ALA A 159 -7.36 -16.41 20.79
N SER A 160 -8.55 -17.00 20.64
CA SER A 160 -9.36 -17.47 21.76
C SER A 160 -8.76 -18.72 22.40
#